data_AF-A0A538DRD4-F1
#
_entry.id   AF-A0A538DRD4-F1
#
_cell.length_a   1.000
_cell.length_b   1.000
_cell.length_c   1.000
_cell.angle_alpha   90.00
_cell.angle_beta   90.00
_cell.angle_gamma   90.00
#
_symmetry.space_group_name_H-M   'P 1'
#
loop_
_entity.id
_entity.type
_entity.pdbx_description
1 polymer ?
#
loop_
_entity_poly.entity_id
_entity_poly.type
_entity_poly.pdbx_seq_one_letter_code
_entity_poly.pdbx_strand_id
1 'polypeptide(L)'
;MNKQVSQVGVASLVLIAALIVGTTYWQTWANAGLADRQDNAIRLVAQFSIKRGKIYASDGKTLLATNVSKRVGGQTLYFRRYPTGPLFSAAVGYSTQTRNQTGLERSYNDYLTASNSNLDTVFHSTLDRLKGSTVTGNDLVLTLRPGAQALALRELQGKCGAVFAMNPATGAVLVMASSPAYNPNLIEKHYQQALRSG
;
A
#
# COMPACT_ATOMS: atom_id res chain seq x y z
N MET A 1 57.65 -26.76 15.03
CA MET A 1 56.34 -26.07 15.10
C MET A 1 55.34 -26.98 15.81
N ASN A 2 54.73 -26.48 16.87
CA ASN A 2 53.90 -27.29 17.76
C ASN A 2 52.60 -27.69 17.07
N LYS A 3 52.41 -28.98 16.78
CA LYS A 3 51.24 -29.52 16.05
C LYS A 3 49.91 -29.20 16.75
N GLN A 4 49.94 -29.04 18.08
CA GLN A 4 48.79 -28.66 18.89
C GLN A 4 48.33 -27.23 18.59
N VAL A 5 49.27 -26.29 18.38
CA VAL A 5 48.94 -24.89 18.08
C VAL A 5 48.35 -24.77 16.66
N SER A 6 48.84 -25.54 15.69
CA SER A 6 48.26 -25.51 14.33
C SER A 6 46.87 -26.16 14.28
N GLN A 7 46.61 -27.19 15.09
CA GLN A 7 45.29 -27.83 15.18
C GLN A 7 44.24 -26.88 15.78
N VAL A 8 44.59 -26.15 16.84
CA VAL A 8 43.69 -25.15 17.44
C VAL A 8 43.45 -23.98 16.48
N GLY A 9 44.47 -23.56 15.73
CA GLY A 9 44.33 -22.52 14.70
C GLY A 9 43.41 -22.94 13.54
N VAL A 10 43.55 -24.17 13.05
CA VAL A 10 42.69 -24.72 11.99
C VAL A 10 41.25 -24.87 12.48
N ALA A 11 41.04 -25.36 13.71
CA ALA A 11 39.70 -25.49 14.28
C ALA A 11 38.99 -24.12 14.42
N SER A 12 39.74 -23.09 14.82
CA SER A 12 39.21 -21.71 14.93
C SER A 12 38.85 -21.13 13.57
N LEU A 13 39.67 -21.37 12.53
CA LEU A 13 39.38 -20.94 11.16
C LEU A 13 38.14 -21.63 10.59
N VAL A 14 37.94 -22.92 10.88
CA VAL A 14 36.74 -23.66 10.47
C VAL A 14 35.49 -23.09 11.14
N LEU A 15 35.55 -22.77 12.44
CA LEU A 15 34.44 -22.13 13.16
C LEU A 15 34.08 -20.75 12.61
N ILE A 16 35.09 -19.93 12.29
CA ILE A 16 34.88 -18.61 11.67
C ILE A 16 34.26 -18.77 10.28
N ALA A 17 34.77 -19.69 9.46
CA ALA A 17 34.21 -19.96 8.14
C ALA A 17 32.75 -20.43 8.23
N ALA A 18 32.42 -21.32 9.18
CA ALA A 18 31.05 -21.77 9.42
C ALA A 18 30.13 -20.60 9.83
N LEU A 19 30.63 -19.67 10.65
CA LEU A 19 29.87 -18.49 11.07
C LEU A 19 29.65 -17.50 9.91
N ILE A 20 30.64 -17.29 9.05
CA ILE A 20 30.53 -16.47 7.83
C ILE A 20 29.52 -17.08 6.86
N VAL A 21 29.59 -18.39 6.61
CA VAL A 21 28.63 -19.08 5.74
C VAL A 21 27.22 -19.01 6.32
N GLY A 22 27.06 -19.26 7.62
CA GLY A 22 25.76 -19.18 8.29
C GLY A 22 25.14 -17.78 8.22
N THR A 23 25.93 -16.74 8.51
CA THR A 23 25.46 -15.35 8.44
C THR A 23 25.16 -14.92 7.01
N THR A 24 26.00 -15.29 6.03
CA THR A 24 25.78 -14.98 4.61
C THR A 24 24.53 -15.67 4.08
N TYR A 25 24.29 -16.93 4.46
CA TYR A 25 23.08 -17.68 4.09
C TYR A 25 21.80 -17.01 4.62
N TRP A 26 21.80 -16.63 5.90
CA TRP A 26 20.67 -15.91 6.50
C TRP A 26 20.48 -14.50 5.91
N GLN A 27 21.57 -13.80 5.60
CA GLN A 27 21.53 -12.44 5.05
C GLN A 27 21.10 -12.38 3.57
N THR A 28 21.45 -13.38 2.76
CA THR A 28 21.20 -13.36 1.30
C THR A 28 19.98 -14.16 0.89
N TRP A 29 19.71 -15.30 1.56
CA TRP A 29 18.68 -16.24 1.13
C TRP A 29 17.47 -16.28 2.07
N ALA A 30 17.68 -16.23 3.39
CA ALA A 30 16.57 -16.24 4.37
C ALA A 30 15.92 -14.86 4.60
N ASN A 31 16.56 -13.78 4.15
CA ASN A 31 16.05 -12.41 4.30
C ASN A 31 14.87 -12.05 3.38
N ALA A 32 14.58 -12.88 2.37
CA ALA A 32 13.44 -12.65 1.47
C ALA A 32 12.08 -12.63 2.21
N GLY A 33 12.02 -13.11 3.46
CA GLY A 33 10.81 -13.09 4.30
C GLY A 33 10.87 -12.23 5.58
N LEU A 34 12.02 -11.63 5.95
CA LEU A 34 12.12 -10.82 7.19
C LEU A 34 11.79 -9.35 6.98
N ALA A 35 12.10 -8.80 5.80
CA ALA A 35 11.69 -7.44 5.41
C ALA A 35 10.18 -7.30 5.19
N ASP A 36 9.47 -8.42 5.08
CA ASP A 36 8.03 -8.50 4.81
C ASP A 36 7.20 -8.79 6.09
N ARG A 37 7.83 -8.81 7.27
CA ARG A 37 7.10 -8.94 8.54
C ARG A 37 6.24 -7.70 8.78
N GLN A 38 4.94 -7.94 8.91
CA GLN A 38 3.86 -6.96 8.97
C GLN A 38 3.93 -6.03 10.20
N ASP A 39 4.69 -6.40 11.24
CA ASP A 39 4.74 -5.69 12.52
C ASP A 39 5.90 -4.69 12.64
N ASN A 40 6.63 -4.41 11.56
CA ASN A 40 7.73 -3.44 11.59
C ASN A 40 7.20 -2.00 11.68
N ALA A 41 7.10 -1.49 12.92
CA ALA A 41 6.67 -0.12 13.22
C ALA A 41 7.45 0.96 12.43
N ILE A 42 8.73 0.72 12.16
CA ILE A 42 9.59 1.64 11.36
C ILE A 42 9.11 1.72 9.91
N ARG A 43 8.71 0.60 9.29
CA ARG A 43 8.14 0.59 7.93
C ARG A 43 6.78 1.26 7.88
N LEU A 44 5.97 1.06 8.92
CA LEU A 44 4.65 1.70 9.03
C LEU A 44 4.79 3.23 9.01
N VAL A 45 5.68 3.80 9.83
CA VAL A 45 5.94 5.25 9.85
C VAL A 45 6.49 5.74 8.51
N ALA A 46 7.40 4.99 7.88
CA ALA A 46 7.98 5.36 6.59
C ALA A 46 6.95 5.40 5.45
N GLN A 47 5.90 4.58 5.50
CA GLN A 47 4.80 4.62 4.53
C GLN A 47 3.93 5.88 4.66
N PHE A 48 3.78 6.42 5.88
CA PHE A 48 3.02 7.66 6.11
C PHE A 48 3.79 8.93 5.77
N SER A 49 5.11 8.87 5.67
CA SER A 49 5.91 10.01 5.19
C SER A 49 5.79 10.22 3.67
N ILE A 50 5.22 9.25 2.94
CA ILE A 50 5.04 9.32 1.50
C ILE A 50 3.69 9.96 1.16
N LYS A 51 3.72 11.02 0.36
CA LYS A 51 2.51 11.66 -0.17
C LYS A 51 2.00 10.82 -1.35
N ARG A 52 1.09 9.88 -1.08
CA ARG A 52 0.54 8.99 -2.12
C ARG A 52 -0.13 9.74 -3.27
N GLY A 53 -0.17 9.16 -4.45
CA GLY A 53 -0.96 9.70 -5.56
C GLY A 53 -2.46 9.83 -5.24
N LYS A 54 -3.12 10.78 -5.86
CA LYS A 54 -4.59 10.92 -5.83
C LYS A 54 -5.22 9.95 -6.82
N ILE A 55 -6.46 9.57 -6.56
CA ILE A 55 -7.26 8.74 -7.49
C ILE A 55 -8.44 9.56 -7.97
N TYR A 56 -8.59 9.68 -9.28
CA TYR A 56 -9.68 10.39 -9.95
C TYR A 56 -10.60 9.41 -10.68
N ALA A 57 -11.85 9.79 -10.84
CA ALA A 57 -12.79 9.09 -11.72
C ALA A 57 -12.53 9.42 -13.21
N SER A 58 -13.36 8.88 -14.10
CA SER A 58 -13.23 9.05 -15.56
C SER A 58 -13.33 10.47 -16.05
N ASP A 59 -13.89 11.38 -15.24
CA ASP A 59 -14.03 12.80 -15.56
C ASP A 59 -12.77 13.62 -15.26
N GLY A 60 -11.75 13.01 -14.63
CA GLY A 60 -10.53 13.69 -14.18
C GLY A 60 -10.73 14.73 -13.09
N LYS A 61 -11.94 14.86 -12.54
CA LYS A 61 -12.31 15.90 -11.55
C LYS A 61 -12.78 15.31 -10.24
N THR A 62 -13.55 14.22 -10.29
CA THR A 62 -14.09 13.56 -9.10
C THR A 62 -12.97 12.85 -8.37
N LEU A 63 -12.64 13.34 -7.17
CA LEU A 63 -11.63 12.77 -6.29
C LEU A 63 -12.18 11.56 -5.54
N LEU A 64 -11.67 10.39 -5.86
CA LEU A 64 -12.01 9.12 -5.21
C LEU A 64 -11.17 8.88 -3.96
N ALA A 65 -9.89 9.25 -4.02
CA ALA A 65 -8.97 9.13 -2.89
C ALA A 65 -7.91 10.25 -2.90
N THR A 66 -7.61 10.78 -1.72
CA THR A 66 -6.65 11.88 -1.50
C THR A 66 -5.95 11.73 -0.16
N ASN A 67 -4.91 12.53 0.09
CA ASN A 67 -4.21 12.54 1.37
C ASN A 67 -4.59 13.74 2.23
N VAL A 68 -4.55 13.54 3.53
CA VAL A 68 -4.68 14.57 4.57
C VAL A 68 -3.39 14.53 5.40
N SER A 69 -2.66 15.64 5.41
CA SER A 69 -1.47 15.78 6.23
C SER A 69 -1.84 16.06 7.68
N LYS A 70 -1.17 15.40 8.62
CA LYS A 70 -1.25 15.69 10.06
C LYS A 70 0.16 15.67 10.64
N ARG A 71 0.48 16.68 11.44
CA ARG A 71 1.73 16.73 12.19
C ARG A 71 1.59 15.94 13.48
N VAL A 72 2.48 14.99 13.71
CA VAL A 72 2.55 14.17 14.93
C VAL A 72 4.01 14.09 15.34
N GLY A 73 4.34 14.54 16.57
CA GLY A 73 5.71 14.45 17.09
C GLY A 73 6.79 15.15 16.24
N GLY A 74 6.45 16.28 15.59
CA GLY A 74 7.37 17.02 14.71
C GLY A 74 7.51 16.45 13.29
N GLN A 75 6.90 15.30 12.98
CA GLN A 75 6.89 14.70 11.64
C GLN A 75 5.55 14.95 10.93
N THR A 76 5.59 15.19 9.61
CA THR A 76 4.38 15.32 8.79
C THR A 76 4.00 13.97 8.23
N LEU A 77 2.85 13.44 8.67
CA LEU A 77 2.31 12.16 8.23
C LEU A 77 1.12 12.39 7.29
N TYR A 78 1.01 11.59 6.24
CA TYR A 78 -0.05 11.63 5.25
C TYR A 78 -1.03 10.47 5.46
N PHE A 79 -2.27 10.80 5.79
CA PHE A 79 -3.36 9.83 5.97
C PHE A 79 -4.29 9.81 4.77
N ARG A 80 -4.84 8.64 4.45
CA ARG A 80 -5.74 8.50 3.30
C ARG A 80 -7.16 8.96 3.64
N ARG A 81 -7.81 9.66 2.71
CA ARG A 81 -9.22 10.11 2.79
C ARG A 81 -9.93 9.82 1.48
N TYR A 82 -11.18 9.38 1.59
CA TYR A 82 -12.04 9.00 0.47
C TYR A 82 -13.28 9.91 0.44
N PRO A 83 -13.26 11.01 -0.34
CA PRO A 83 -14.35 12.00 -0.35
C PRO A 83 -15.71 11.44 -0.78
N THR A 84 -15.71 10.47 -1.68
CA THR A 84 -16.93 9.83 -2.21
C THR A 84 -17.54 8.77 -1.28
N GLY A 85 -16.92 8.50 -0.12
CA GLY A 85 -17.42 7.55 0.86
C GLY A 85 -17.68 6.15 0.27
N PRO A 86 -18.87 5.56 0.48
CA PRO A 86 -19.17 4.19 0.05
C PRO A 86 -19.34 4.00 -1.46
N LEU A 87 -19.51 5.08 -2.23
CA LEU A 87 -19.88 5.00 -3.64
C LEU A 87 -18.90 4.19 -4.52
N PHE A 88 -17.61 4.27 -4.19
CA PHE A 88 -16.53 3.63 -4.93
C PHE A 88 -15.72 2.65 -4.07
N SER A 89 -16.20 2.32 -2.87
CA SER A 89 -15.42 1.54 -1.90
C SER A 89 -15.13 0.12 -2.39
N ALA A 90 -16.05 -0.48 -3.14
CA ALA A 90 -15.85 -1.80 -3.75
C ALA A 90 -14.70 -1.82 -4.78
N ALA A 91 -14.53 -0.75 -5.56
CA ALA A 91 -13.49 -0.67 -6.59
C ALA A 91 -12.17 -0.13 -6.03
N VAL A 92 -12.21 1.03 -5.37
CA VAL A 92 -11.02 1.72 -4.86
C VAL A 92 -10.40 0.96 -3.68
N GLY A 93 -11.24 0.37 -2.82
CA GLY A 93 -10.80 -0.25 -1.59
C GLY A 93 -10.47 0.77 -0.50
N TYR A 94 -9.60 0.36 0.42
CA TYR A 94 -9.09 1.20 1.49
C TYR A 94 -7.58 0.98 1.72
N SER A 95 -6.95 1.97 2.34
CA SER A 95 -5.58 1.94 2.82
C SER A 95 -5.58 2.51 4.24
N THR A 96 -5.28 1.65 5.22
CA THR A 96 -5.31 1.96 6.65
C THR A 96 -3.97 1.63 7.30
N GLN A 97 -3.73 2.14 8.51
CA GLN A 97 -2.47 1.90 9.22
C GLN A 97 -2.45 0.53 9.88
N THR A 98 -3.56 0.21 10.54
CA THR A 98 -3.72 -1.03 11.30
C THR A 98 -4.07 -2.22 10.42
N ARG A 99 -4.60 -1.98 9.21
CA ARG A 99 -4.96 -3.03 8.27
C ARG A 99 -4.35 -2.81 6.89
N ASN A 100 -4.02 -3.93 6.25
CA ASN A 100 -3.55 -4.00 4.89
C ASN A 100 -4.46 -3.28 3.90
N GLN A 101 -3.88 -2.91 2.77
CA GLN A 101 -4.55 -2.26 1.66
C GLN A 101 -5.46 -3.25 0.89
N THR A 102 -6.51 -2.74 0.26
CA THR A 102 -7.43 -3.55 -0.58
C THR A 102 -7.75 -2.86 -1.89
N GLY A 103 -8.31 -3.61 -2.85
CA GLY A 103 -8.75 -3.07 -4.13
C GLY A 103 -7.62 -2.40 -4.92
N LEU A 104 -7.95 -1.30 -5.60
CA LEU A 104 -6.99 -0.52 -6.39
C LEU A 104 -5.86 0.08 -5.55
N GLU A 105 -6.11 0.42 -4.28
CA GLU A 105 -5.08 0.93 -3.37
C GLU A 105 -3.95 -0.08 -3.15
N ARG A 106 -4.26 -1.38 -3.18
CA ARG A 106 -3.25 -2.45 -3.10
C ARG A 106 -2.62 -2.73 -4.45
N SER A 107 -3.44 -2.93 -5.49
CA SER A 107 -2.94 -3.34 -6.81
C SER A 107 -2.05 -2.29 -7.48
N TYR A 108 -2.33 -1.00 -7.24
CA TYR A 108 -1.53 0.11 -7.76
C TYR A 108 -0.69 0.79 -6.67
N ASN A 109 -0.44 0.11 -5.55
CA ASN A 109 0.35 0.67 -4.46
C ASN A 109 1.68 1.25 -4.96
N ASP A 110 2.40 0.51 -5.81
CA ASP A 110 3.73 0.90 -6.26
C ASP A 110 3.72 2.18 -7.10
N TYR A 111 2.67 2.41 -7.88
CA TYR A 111 2.46 3.66 -8.61
C TYR A 111 2.08 4.79 -7.66
N LEU A 112 1.15 4.51 -6.73
CA LEU A 112 0.69 5.45 -5.73
C LEU A 112 1.78 5.86 -4.74
N THR A 113 2.86 5.09 -4.58
CA THR A 113 4.02 5.43 -3.75
C THR A 113 5.25 5.84 -4.55
N ALA A 114 5.16 5.89 -5.89
CA ALA A 114 6.31 6.08 -6.79
C ALA A 114 7.47 5.10 -6.51
N SER A 115 7.15 3.87 -6.12
CA SER A 115 8.10 2.77 -5.94
C SER A 115 8.14 1.80 -7.12
N ASN A 116 7.40 2.07 -8.21
CA ASN A 116 7.36 1.21 -9.39
C ASN A 116 8.66 1.24 -10.22
N SER A 117 9.55 2.22 -10.00
CA SER A 117 10.84 2.31 -10.65
C SER A 117 11.90 1.65 -9.77
N ASN A 118 12.55 0.61 -10.28
CA ASN A 118 13.83 -0.06 -9.93
C ASN A 118 14.58 0.24 -8.61
N LEU A 119 15.48 -0.69 -8.25
CA LEU A 119 16.46 -0.60 -7.16
C LEU A 119 17.14 0.79 -7.01
N ASP A 120 17.32 1.55 -8.09
CA ASP A 120 17.84 2.93 -8.09
C ASP A 120 16.98 3.92 -7.27
N THR A 121 15.66 3.74 -7.23
CA THR A 121 14.75 4.61 -6.45
C THR A 121 14.86 4.31 -4.96
N VAL A 122 15.31 3.12 -4.56
CA VAL A 122 15.63 2.82 -3.16
C VAL A 122 16.88 3.62 -2.74
N PHE A 123 17.90 3.72 -3.59
CA PHE A 123 19.08 4.56 -3.34
C PHE A 123 18.76 6.06 -3.38
N HIS A 124 17.97 6.52 -4.36
CA HIS A 124 17.57 7.93 -4.44
C HIS A 124 16.57 8.34 -3.36
N SER A 125 15.60 7.50 -2.99
CA SER A 125 14.68 7.80 -1.88
C SER A 125 15.38 7.82 -0.53
N THR A 126 16.50 7.10 -0.37
CA THR A 126 17.33 7.19 0.83
C THR A 126 18.12 8.52 0.86
N LEU A 127 18.62 8.97 -0.30
CA LEU A 127 19.24 10.30 -0.49
C LEU A 127 18.25 11.47 -0.35
N ASP A 128 17.01 11.30 -0.82
CA ASP A 128 15.94 12.31 -0.69
C ASP A 128 15.37 12.37 0.72
N ARG A 129 15.32 11.24 1.44
CA ARG A 129 15.08 11.21 2.89
C ARG A 129 16.17 11.94 3.67
N LEU A 130 17.44 11.84 3.23
CA LEU A 130 18.55 12.62 3.77
C LEU A 130 18.46 14.13 3.45
N LYS A 131 17.84 14.50 2.31
CA LYS A 131 17.55 15.89 1.93
C LYS A 131 16.22 16.45 2.47
N GLY A 132 15.43 15.63 3.17
CA GLY A 132 14.11 16.03 3.70
C GLY A 132 13.02 16.23 2.62
N SER A 133 13.22 15.71 1.41
CA SER A 133 12.22 15.82 0.33
C SER A 133 11.09 14.82 0.53
N THR A 134 9.84 15.27 0.39
CA THR A 134 8.66 14.41 0.49
C THR A 134 8.46 13.65 -0.81
N VAL A 135 8.63 12.33 -0.78
CA VAL A 135 8.32 11.46 -1.92
C VAL A 135 6.82 11.59 -2.26
N THR A 136 6.54 11.98 -3.50
CA THR A 136 5.17 12.11 -4.01
C THR A 136 4.90 11.02 -5.04
N GLY A 137 3.80 10.30 -4.86
CA GLY A 137 3.37 9.23 -5.75
C GLY A 137 2.64 9.71 -7.00
N ASN A 138 2.41 8.79 -7.94
CA ASN A 138 1.72 9.08 -9.20
C ASN A 138 0.20 9.04 -9.03
N ASP A 139 -0.49 10.02 -9.62
CA ASP A 139 -1.94 10.08 -9.64
C ASP A 139 -2.52 9.02 -10.61
N LEU A 140 -3.66 8.44 -10.24
CA LEU A 140 -4.39 7.47 -11.06
C LEU A 140 -5.71 8.07 -11.56
N VAL A 141 -6.02 7.84 -12.83
CA VAL A 141 -7.31 8.19 -13.43
C VAL A 141 -8.02 6.90 -13.83
N LEU A 142 -9.18 6.64 -13.25
CA LEU A 142 -9.97 5.44 -13.51
C LEU A 142 -10.95 5.65 -14.66
N THR A 143 -11.45 4.57 -15.24
CA THR A 143 -12.51 4.60 -16.26
C THR A 143 -13.93 4.64 -15.67
N LEU A 144 -14.06 4.59 -14.34
CA LEU A 144 -15.34 4.55 -13.65
C LEU A 144 -16.08 5.89 -13.78
N ARG A 145 -17.34 5.83 -14.22
CA ARG A 145 -18.19 7.00 -14.42
C ARG A 145 -18.99 7.31 -13.15
N PRO A 146 -18.79 8.47 -12.49
CA PRO A 146 -19.46 8.78 -11.22
C PRO A 146 -20.98 8.74 -11.27
N GLY A 147 -21.59 9.30 -12.32
CA GLY A 147 -23.04 9.29 -12.47
C GLY A 147 -23.62 7.87 -12.63
N ALA A 148 -22.95 7.02 -13.42
CA ALA A 148 -23.39 5.64 -13.63
C ALA A 148 -23.17 4.78 -12.38
N GLN A 149 -22.09 5.02 -11.64
CA GLN A 149 -21.81 4.37 -10.37
C GLN A 149 -22.88 4.70 -9.32
N ALA A 150 -23.27 5.98 -9.21
CA ALA A 150 -24.28 6.43 -8.26
C ALA A 150 -25.68 5.88 -8.60
N LEU A 151 -26.01 5.82 -9.89
CA LEU A 151 -27.21 5.16 -10.35
C LEU A 151 -27.20 3.68 -9.96
N ALA A 152 -26.15 2.95 -10.28
CA ALA A 152 -26.06 1.51 -10.00
C ALA A 152 -26.19 1.19 -8.50
N LEU A 153 -25.54 1.97 -7.62
CA LEU A 153 -25.66 1.76 -6.18
C LEU A 153 -27.07 2.08 -5.67
N ARG A 154 -27.73 3.10 -6.23
CA ARG A 154 -29.11 3.44 -5.90
C ARG A 154 -30.09 2.35 -6.33
N GLU A 155 -29.91 1.78 -7.52
CA GLU A 155 -30.76 0.70 -8.02
C GLU A 155 -30.61 -0.61 -7.21
N LEU A 156 -29.47 -0.83 -6.57
CA LEU A 156 -29.30 -1.96 -5.65
C LEU A 156 -30.18 -1.85 -4.39
N GLN A 157 -30.64 -0.65 -4.01
CA GLN A 157 -31.58 -0.42 -2.90
C GLN A 157 -31.19 -1.13 -1.59
N GLY A 158 -29.89 -1.25 -1.27
CA GLY A 158 -29.40 -1.94 -0.08
C GLY A 158 -29.54 -3.47 -0.12
N LYS A 159 -30.00 -4.05 -1.23
CA LYS A 159 -30.06 -5.51 -1.41
C LYS A 159 -28.65 -6.06 -1.65
N CYS A 160 -28.39 -7.27 -1.18
CA CYS A 160 -27.12 -7.95 -1.43
C CYS A 160 -26.97 -8.23 -2.93
N GLY A 161 -25.94 -7.67 -3.56
CA GLY A 161 -25.72 -7.82 -4.99
C GLY A 161 -24.61 -6.91 -5.51
N ALA A 162 -24.25 -7.10 -6.78
CA ALA A 162 -23.25 -6.29 -7.46
C ALA A 162 -23.72 -5.92 -8.85
N VAL A 163 -23.31 -4.74 -9.32
CA VAL A 163 -23.56 -4.24 -10.67
C VAL A 163 -22.22 -3.94 -11.32
N PHE A 164 -22.02 -4.53 -12.49
CA PHE A 164 -20.82 -4.33 -13.30
C PHE A 164 -21.24 -3.88 -14.70
N ALA A 165 -20.60 -2.83 -15.20
CA ALA A 165 -20.77 -2.38 -16.58
C ALA A 165 -19.41 -2.05 -17.18
N MET A 166 -19.19 -2.51 -18.42
CA MET A 166 -17.96 -2.25 -19.17
C MET A 166 -18.30 -1.83 -20.60
N ASN A 167 -17.38 -1.09 -21.22
CA ASN A 167 -17.43 -0.80 -22.64
C ASN A 167 -16.85 -2.02 -23.41
N PRO A 168 -17.63 -2.73 -24.23
CA PRO A 168 -17.17 -3.93 -24.92
C PRO A 168 -16.12 -3.65 -26.00
N ALA A 169 -16.09 -2.44 -26.58
CA ALA A 169 -15.15 -2.08 -27.63
C ALA A 169 -13.75 -1.78 -27.08
N THR A 170 -13.66 -1.25 -25.85
CA THR A 170 -12.38 -0.83 -25.24
C THR A 170 -11.95 -1.67 -24.05
N GLY A 171 -12.84 -2.51 -23.51
CA GLY A 171 -12.63 -3.22 -22.26
C GLY A 171 -12.73 -2.33 -21.01
N ALA A 172 -12.97 -1.03 -21.15
CA ALA A 172 -12.99 -0.09 -20.04
C ALA A 172 -14.15 -0.38 -19.08
N VAL A 173 -13.86 -0.57 -17.79
CA VAL A 173 -14.89 -0.74 -16.75
C VAL A 173 -15.49 0.60 -16.40
N LEU A 174 -16.79 0.77 -16.61
CA LEU A 174 -17.52 2.01 -16.40
C LEU A 174 -18.20 2.06 -15.03
N VAL A 175 -18.63 0.90 -14.52
CA VAL A 175 -19.31 0.75 -13.23
C VAL A 175 -18.83 -0.53 -12.55
N MET A 176 -18.55 -0.43 -11.26
CA MET A 176 -18.27 -1.57 -10.38
C MET A 176 -18.83 -1.25 -9.00
N ALA A 177 -20.13 -1.49 -8.82
CA ALA A 177 -20.85 -1.23 -7.57
C ALA A 177 -21.19 -2.55 -6.86
N SER A 178 -21.13 -2.54 -5.53
CA SER A 178 -21.51 -3.68 -4.70
C SER A 178 -22.31 -3.19 -3.50
N SER A 179 -23.29 -3.98 -3.08
CA SER A 179 -24.15 -3.75 -1.93
C SER A 179 -24.18 -5.03 -1.06
N PRO A 180 -24.02 -4.93 0.26
CA PRO A 180 -23.86 -3.71 1.04
C PRO A 180 -22.51 -3.02 0.79
N ALA A 181 -22.53 -1.69 0.72
CA ALA A 181 -21.32 -0.89 0.60
C ALA A 181 -20.81 -0.48 1.99
N TYR A 182 -19.50 -0.25 2.10
CA TYR A 182 -18.87 0.22 3.34
C TYR A 182 -18.20 1.57 3.13
N ASN A 183 -18.07 2.37 4.20
CA ASN A 183 -17.31 3.61 4.15
C ASN A 183 -15.82 3.34 4.47
N PRO A 184 -14.90 3.52 3.49
CA PRO A 184 -13.48 3.23 3.67
C PRO A 184 -12.82 4.14 4.72
N ASN A 185 -13.37 5.34 4.98
CA ASN A 185 -12.86 6.24 6.02
C ASN A 185 -13.11 5.72 7.45
N LEU A 186 -14.05 4.78 7.64
CA LEU A 186 -14.40 4.26 8.96
C LEU A 186 -13.62 2.99 9.33
N ILE A 187 -12.92 2.37 8.37
CA ILE A 187 -12.25 1.08 8.56
C ILE A 187 -11.17 1.13 9.66
N GLU A 188 -10.49 2.27 9.80
CA GLU A 188 -9.41 2.46 10.78
C GLU A 188 -9.91 2.47 12.23
N LYS A 189 -11.05 3.12 12.49
CA LYS A 189 -11.54 3.36 13.87
C LYS A 189 -12.74 2.50 14.25
N HIS A 190 -13.57 2.13 13.27
CA HIS A 190 -14.87 1.53 13.51
C HIS A 190 -15.20 0.47 12.44
N TYR A 191 -14.37 -0.57 12.36
CA TYR A 191 -14.54 -1.65 11.37
C TYR A 191 -15.94 -2.30 11.39
N GLN A 192 -16.47 -2.57 12.58
CA GLN A 192 -17.81 -3.16 12.73
C GLN A 192 -18.92 -2.20 12.25
N GLN A 193 -18.70 -0.88 12.30
CA GLN A 193 -19.64 0.10 11.76
C GLN A 193 -19.49 0.28 10.25
N ALA A 194 -18.27 0.12 9.73
CA ALA A 194 -18.02 0.17 8.29
C ALA A 194 -18.80 -0.93 7.53
N LEU A 195 -18.95 -2.12 8.11
CA LEU A 195 -19.74 -3.21 7.54
C LEU A 195 -21.26 -3.06 7.70
N ARG A 196 -21.72 -2.14 8.56
CA ARG A 196 -23.14 -1.95 8.92
C ARG A 196 -23.79 -0.75 8.24
N SER A 197 -23.04 0.08 7.52
CA SER A 197 -23.54 1.29 6.86
C SER A 197 -24.24 1.04 5.51
N GLY A 198 -24.82 -0.16 5.32
CA GLY A 198 -25.52 -0.60 4.12
C GLY A 198 -27.03 -0.59 4.31
#